data_AF-W3XR19-F1
#
_entry.id   AF-W3XR19-F1
#
_cell.length_a   1.000
_cell.length_b   1.000
_cell.length_c   1.000
_cell.angle_alpha   90.00
_cell.angle_beta   90.00
_cell.angle_gamma   90.00
#
_symmetry.space_group_name_H-M   'P 1'
#
loop_
_entity.id
_entity.type
_entity.pdbx_description
1 polymer ?
#
loop_
_entity_poly.entity_id
_entity_poly.type
_entity_poly.pdbx_seq_one_letter_code
_entity_poly.pdbx_strand_id
1 'polypeptide(L)'
;MATPTGNQGWAQLRQQARSLESQTDTLFHTYSQFSQVSNIPSKPTPEERETEAKLEELLDKRETVVGQLGRLLDSESALTSSALKQNNLSLLREKLAEHRRDLRRIKSSIAEQRQRANLLANVRSDIDAYRANNANPEAAEADYMLDERRRVDESHNMIDGVLSQAYATQESFALQRETLSSINRRITLAASQVPGLNTIIGKISARKRRDGIIMGSFIAFCFLIFWWFL
;
A
#
# COMPACT_ATOMS: atom_id res chain seq x y z
N MET A 1 -8.32 -17.72 -31.74
CA MET A 1 -8.02 -17.21 -30.38
C MET A 1 -9.35 -16.99 -29.69
N ALA A 2 -9.69 -17.79 -28.68
CA ALA A 2 -11.01 -17.73 -28.06
C ALA A 2 -11.15 -16.44 -27.22
N THR A 3 -12.11 -15.60 -27.55
CA THR A 3 -12.55 -14.49 -26.71
C THR A 3 -12.90 -15.04 -25.33
N PRO A 4 -12.30 -14.55 -24.23
CA PRO A 4 -12.71 -14.99 -22.90
C PRO A 4 -14.20 -14.70 -22.76
N THR A 5 -14.97 -15.71 -22.37
CA THR A 5 -16.39 -15.53 -21.98
C THR A 5 -16.45 -14.36 -21.00
N GLY A 6 -17.41 -13.43 -21.14
CA GLY A 6 -17.28 -12.14 -20.45
C GLY A 6 -17.29 -12.25 -18.93
N ASN A 7 -17.72 -13.38 -18.36
CA ASN A 7 -17.50 -13.72 -16.95
C ASN A 7 -16.02 -13.95 -16.56
N GLN A 8 -15.20 -14.56 -17.43
CA GLN A 8 -13.75 -14.70 -17.23
C GLN A 8 -13.04 -13.36 -17.41
N GLY A 9 -13.42 -12.57 -18.43
CA GLY A 9 -12.89 -11.22 -18.66
C GLY A 9 -13.18 -10.28 -17.48
N TRP A 10 -14.40 -10.33 -16.95
CA TRP A 10 -14.79 -9.60 -15.74
C TRP A 10 -13.93 -9.95 -14.52
N ALA A 11 -13.69 -11.25 -14.29
CA ALA A 11 -12.89 -11.70 -13.16
C ALA A 11 -11.43 -11.20 -13.25
N GLN A 12 -10.84 -11.24 -14.44
CA GLN A 12 -9.48 -10.76 -14.69
C GLN A 12 -9.36 -9.24 -14.47
N LEU A 13 -10.26 -8.44 -15.07
CA LEU A 13 -10.25 -6.98 -14.90
C LEU A 13 -10.51 -6.56 -13.45
N ARG A 14 -11.38 -7.29 -12.74
CA ARG A 14 -11.61 -7.04 -11.31
C ARG A 14 -10.37 -7.33 -10.47
N GLN A 15 -9.68 -8.43 -10.74
CA GLN A 15 -8.44 -8.76 -10.04
C GLN A 15 -7.36 -7.70 -10.31
N GLN A 16 -7.24 -7.25 -11.55
CA GLN A 16 -6.34 -6.16 -11.93
C GLN A 16 -6.69 -4.84 -11.23
N ALA A 17 -7.98 -4.47 -11.15
CA ALA A 17 -8.42 -3.27 -10.45
C ALA A 17 -8.04 -3.31 -8.96
N ARG A 18 -8.20 -4.47 -8.31
CA ARG A 18 -7.81 -4.69 -6.90
C ARG A 18 -6.31 -4.67 -6.67
N SER A 19 -5.51 -5.24 -7.58
CA SER A 19 -4.05 -5.17 -7.46
C SER A 19 -3.54 -3.73 -7.59
N LEU A 20 -4.10 -2.97 -8.53
CA LEU A 20 -3.77 -1.55 -8.68
C LEU A 20 -4.24 -0.72 -7.47
N GLU A 21 -5.39 -1.05 -6.90
CA GLU A 21 -5.88 -0.43 -5.65
C GLU A 21 -4.88 -0.62 -4.50
N SER A 22 -4.46 -1.86 -4.24
CA SER A 22 -3.47 -2.16 -3.20
C SER A 22 -2.15 -1.43 -3.43
N GLN A 23 -1.67 -1.32 -4.67
CA GLN A 23 -0.47 -0.54 -5.00
C GLN A 23 -0.68 0.96 -4.72
N THR A 24 -1.87 1.48 -5.03
CA THR A 24 -2.22 2.88 -4.76
C THR A 24 -2.22 3.14 -3.25
N ASP A 25 -2.80 2.26 -2.44
CA ASP A 25 -2.82 2.40 -0.97
C ASP A 25 -1.41 2.44 -0.38
N THR A 26 -0.52 1.55 -0.84
CA THR A 26 0.88 1.54 -0.38
C THR A 26 1.60 2.85 -0.69
N LEU A 27 1.38 3.42 -1.88
CA LEU A 27 1.99 4.69 -2.26
C LEU A 27 1.35 5.88 -1.53
N PHE A 28 0.06 5.84 -1.21
CA PHE A 28 -0.57 6.86 -0.37
C PHE A 28 0.02 6.90 1.04
N HIS A 29 0.34 5.75 1.63
CA HIS A 29 1.05 5.70 2.89
C HIS A 29 2.41 6.40 2.81
N THR A 30 3.20 6.14 1.76
CA THR A 30 4.47 6.85 1.55
C THR A 30 4.26 8.33 1.27
N TYR A 31 3.28 8.70 0.43
CA TYR A 31 3.08 10.09 0.04
C TYR A 31 2.56 10.96 1.20
N SER A 32 1.68 10.40 2.04
CA SER A 32 1.18 11.08 3.24
C SER A 32 2.28 11.34 4.28
N GLN A 33 3.34 10.53 4.33
CA GLN A 33 4.48 10.78 5.22
C GLN A 33 5.16 12.12 4.91
N PHE A 34 5.22 12.55 3.64
CA PHE A 34 5.79 13.86 3.29
C PHE A 34 5.02 15.02 3.92
N SER A 35 3.72 14.86 4.18
CA SER A 35 2.91 15.86 4.90
C SER A 35 3.07 15.83 6.43
N GLN A 36 3.76 14.82 6.98
CA GLN A 36 3.95 14.68 8.43
C GLN A 36 5.36 15.08 8.88
N VAL A 37 6.27 15.36 7.94
CA VAL A 37 7.64 15.78 8.27
C VAL A 37 7.61 17.20 8.86
N SER A 38 8.05 17.34 10.11
CA SER A 38 8.10 18.64 10.82
C SER A 38 8.99 19.68 10.15
N ASN A 39 9.99 19.25 9.38
CA ASN A 39 10.89 20.11 8.61
C ASN A 39 10.75 19.79 7.11
N ILE A 40 9.69 20.28 6.49
CA ILE A 40 9.47 20.13 5.05
C ILE A 40 10.52 20.97 4.29
N PRO A 41 11.24 20.36 3.33
CA PRO A 41 12.13 21.10 2.45
C PRO A 41 11.38 22.19 1.67
N SER A 42 12.04 23.33 1.50
CA SER A 42 11.50 24.50 0.78
C SER A 42 11.19 24.22 -0.70
N LYS A 43 11.76 23.15 -1.27
CA LYS A 43 11.45 22.62 -2.60
C LYS A 43 11.01 21.15 -2.51
N PRO A 44 10.10 20.69 -3.38
CA PRO A 44 9.74 19.28 -3.46
C PRO A 44 10.97 18.41 -3.68
N THR A 45 11.12 17.34 -2.91
CA THR A 45 12.22 16.39 -3.12
C THR A 45 11.97 15.57 -4.40
N PRO A 46 13.02 15.04 -5.05
CA PRO A 46 12.82 14.17 -6.21
C PRO A 46 11.95 12.96 -5.88
N GLU A 47 12.05 12.41 -4.65
CA GLU A 47 11.21 11.28 -4.22
C GLU A 47 9.74 11.66 -4.07
N GLU A 48 9.42 12.85 -3.54
CA GLU A 48 8.04 13.36 -3.46
C GLU A 48 7.43 13.49 -4.85
N ARG A 49 8.18 14.06 -5.80
CA ARG A 49 7.71 14.25 -7.17
C ARG A 49 7.54 12.93 -7.92
N GLU A 50 8.45 11.98 -7.71
CA GLU A 50 8.36 10.65 -8.30
C GLU A 50 7.18 9.86 -7.73
N THR A 51 6.95 9.91 -6.42
CA THR A 51 5.82 9.24 -5.77
C THR A 51 4.48 9.85 -6.18
N GLU A 52 4.39 11.18 -6.31
CA GLU A 52 3.21 11.86 -6.84
C GLU A 52 2.91 11.43 -8.28
N ALA A 53 3.93 11.44 -9.16
CA ALA A 53 3.76 11.04 -10.56
C ALA A 53 3.31 9.57 -10.68
N LYS A 54 3.87 8.67 -9.86
CA LYS A 54 3.44 7.26 -9.80
C LYS A 54 2.00 7.11 -9.31
N LEU A 55 1.57 7.91 -8.34
CA LEU A 55 0.19 7.92 -7.86
C LEU A 55 -0.78 8.37 -8.96
N GLU A 56 -0.46 9.45 -9.68
CA GLU A 56 -1.27 9.92 -10.82
C GLU A 56 -1.36 8.84 -11.90
N GLU A 57 -0.24 8.23 -12.29
CA GLU A 57 -0.20 7.16 -13.28
C GLU A 57 -1.06 5.94 -12.88
N LEU A 58 -0.99 5.51 -11.61
CA LEU A 58 -1.79 4.39 -11.13
C LEU A 58 -3.28 4.72 -11.08
N LEU A 59 -3.65 5.94 -10.69
CA LEU A 59 -5.05 6.37 -10.68
C LEU A 59 -5.64 6.38 -12.09
N ASP A 60 -4.89 6.82 -13.09
CA ASP A 60 -5.33 6.84 -14.49
C ASP A 60 -5.42 5.42 -15.08
N LYS A 61 -4.47 4.54 -14.74
CA LYS A 61 -4.57 3.10 -15.05
C LYS A 61 -5.81 2.49 -14.43
N ARG A 62 -6.11 2.79 -13.16
CA ARG A 62 -7.33 2.29 -12.48
C ARG A 62 -8.59 2.81 -13.14
N GLU A 63 -8.64 4.09 -13.51
CA GLU A 63 -9.78 4.65 -14.23
C GLU A 63 -10.02 3.93 -15.56
N THR A 64 -8.95 3.62 -16.29
CA THR A 64 -9.02 2.86 -17.54
C THR A 64 -9.62 1.47 -17.33
N VAL A 65 -9.13 0.73 -16.32
CA VAL A 65 -9.63 -0.62 -15.99
C VAL A 65 -11.07 -0.58 -15.48
N VAL A 66 -11.43 0.37 -14.64
CA VAL A 66 -12.80 0.57 -14.14
C VAL A 66 -13.75 0.95 -15.28
N GLY A 67 -13.28 1.75 -16.25
CA GLY A 67 -14.01 2.05 -17.48
C GLY A 67 -14.21 0.82 -18.37
N GLN A 68 -13.20 -0.06 -18.49
CA GLN A 68 -13.33 -1.33 -19.19
C GLN A 68 -14.33 -2.27 -18.51
N LEU A 69 -14.32 -2.36 -17.18
CA LEU A 69 -15.33 -3.08 -16.40
C LEU A 69 -16.72 -2.53 -16.70
N GLY A 70 -16.92 -1.21 -16.66
CA GLY A 70 -18.20 -0.59 -17.01
C GLY A 70 -18.70 -1.00 -18.39
N ARG A 71 -17.89 -0.84 -19.43
CA ARG A 71 -18.26 -1.23 -20.80
C ARG A 71 -18.60 -2.71 -20.92
N LEU A 72 -17.85 -3.57 -20.24
CA LEU A 72 -18.07 -5.02 -20.27
C LEU A 72 -19.39 -5.38 -19.58
N LEU A 73 -19.73 -4.71 -18.48
CA LEU A 73 -21.00 -4.86 -17.78
C LEU A 73 -22.19 -4.41 -18.64
N ASP A 74 -22.02 -3.35 -19.42
CA ASP A 74 -23.07 -2.80 -20.30
C ASP A 74 -23.26 -3.66 -21.57
N SER A 75 -22.20 -4.32 -22.05
CA SER A 75 -22.21 -5.11 -23.29
C SER A 75 -22.77 -6.53 -23.15
N GLU A 76 -22.77 -7.12 -21.95
CA GLU A 76 -23.16 -8.51 -21.73
C GLU A 76 -24.36 -8.58 -20.78
N SER A 77 -25.55 -8.84 -21.34
CA SER A 77 -26.84 -8.84 -20.60
C SER A 77 -26.86 -9.79 -19.39
N ALA A 78 -26.11 -10.89 -19.47
CA ALA A 78 -25.93 -11.85 -18.37
C ALA A 78 -25.07 -11.30 -17.20
N LEU A 79 -24.23 -10.30 -17.44
CA LEU A 79 -23.49 -9.58 -16.39
C LEU A 79 -24.30 -8.42 -15.84
N THR A 80 -25.02 -7.70 -16.71
CA THR A 80 -25.86 -6.56 -16.34
C THR A 80 -26.95 -6.96 -15.34
N SER A 81 -27.53 -8.16 -15.47
CA SER A 81 -28.54 -8.67 -14.54
C SER A 81 -28.01 -9.00 -13.14
N SER A 82 -26.68 -9.03 -12.95
CA SER A 82 -26.05 -9.34 -11.67
C SER A 82 -25.88 -8.09 -10.81
N ALA A 83 -26.79 -7.90 -9.83
CA ALA A 83 -26.70 -6.82 -8.84
C ALA A 83 -25.35 -6.77 -8.10
N LEU A 84 -24.73 -7.94 -7.87
CA LEU A 84 -23.41 -8.03 -7.23
C LEU A 84 -22.30 -7.40 -8.08
N LYS A 85 -22.33 -7.56 -9.41
CA LYS A 85 -21.31 -7.00 -10.31
C LYS A 85 -21.49 -5.50 -10.48
N GLN A 86 -22.74 -5.03 -10.56
CA GLN A 86 -23.07 -3.61 -10.55
C GLN A 86 -22.57 -2.94 -9.26
N ASN A 87 -22.87 -3.52 -8.08
CA ASN A 87 -22.40 -2.99 -6.81
C ASN A 87 -20.87 -3.02 -6.69
N ASN A 88 -20.21 -4.06 -7.19
CA ASN A 88 -18.76 -4.09 -7.16
C ASN A 88 -18.13 -2.97 -8.01
N LEU A 89 -18.72 -2.67 -9.17
CA LEU A 89 -18.28 -1.55 -10.00
C LEU A 89 -18.52 -0.20 -9.33
N SER A 90 -19.66 -0.01 -8.67
CA SER A 90 -19.94 1.24 -7.95
C SER A 90 -18.93 1.46 -6.83
N LEU A 91 -18.59 0.42 -6.05
CA LEU A 91 -17.57 0.49 -5.00
C LEU A 91 -16.18 0.81 -5.56
N LEU A 92 -15.79 0.22 -6.68
CA LEU A 92 -14.50 0.52 -7.33
C LEU A 92 -14.43 1.99 -7.81
N ARG A 93 -15.54 2.53 -8.34
CA ARG A 93 -15.63 3.94 -8.75
C ARG A 93 -15.58 4.89 -7.56
N GLU A 94 -16.31 4.57 -6.50
CA GLU A 94 -16.32 5.34 -5.26
C GLU A 94 -14.91 5.40 -4.64
N LYS A 95 -14.24 4.25 -4.53
CA LYS A 95 -12.88 4.17 -3.99
C LYS A 95 -11.86 4.95 -4.84
N LEU A 96 -11.98 4.89 -6.17
CA LEU A 96 -11.15 5.69 -7.07
C LEU A 96 -11.39 7.21 -6.87
N ALA A 97 -12.66 7.62 -6.74
CA ALA A 97 -13.02 9.01 -6.52
C ALA A 97 -12.51 9.52 -5.16
N GLU A 98 -12.62 8.71 -4.10
CA GLU A 98 -12.04 8.98 -2.78
C GLU A 98 -10.53 9.22 -2.89
N HIS A 99 -9.79 8.28 -3.49
CA HIS A 99 -8.33 8.41 -3.65
C HIS A 99 -7.93 9.66 -4.42
N ARG A 100 -8.68 10.06 -5.45
CA ARG A 100 -8.42 11.32 -6.17
C ARG A 100 -8.62 12.56 -5.30
N ARG A 101 -9.60 12.55 -4.39
CA ARG A 101 -9.78 13.65 -3.43
C ARG A 101 -8.65 13.66 -2.40
N ASP A 102 -8.24 12.49 -1.93
CA ASP A 102 -7.15 12.36 -0.95
C ASP A 102 -5.82 12.85 -1.52
N LEU A 103 -5.51 12.53 -2.78
CA LEU A 103 -4.32 13.05 -3.45
C LEU A 103 -4.29 14.58 -3.45
N ARG A 104 -5.42 15.21 -3.83
CA ARG A 104 -5.54 16.67 -3.84
C ARG A 104 -5.39 17.25 -2.43
N ARG A 105 -5.98 16.61 -1.43
CA ARG A 105 -5.91 17.03 -0.02
C ARG A 105 -4.49 16.94 0.53
N ILE A 106 -3.78 15.84 0.29
CA ILE A 106 -2.40 15.67 0.74
C ILE A 106 -1.50 16.69 0.04
N LYS A 107 -1.65 16.86 -1.28
CA LYS A 107 -0.92 17.86 -2.06
C LYS A 107 -1.11 19.28 -1.53
N SER A 108 -2.35 19.67 -1.21
CA SER A 108 -2.62 20.99 -0.62
C SER A 108 -1.99 21.14 0.78
N SER A 109 -2.04 20.09 1.60
CA SER A 109 -1.42 20.09 2.93
C SER A 109 0.09 20.27 2.86
N ILE A 110 0.78 19.54 1.96
CA ILE A 110 2.22 19.67 1.74
C ILE A 110 2.55 21.09 1.28
N ALA A 111 1.77 21.64 0.34
CA ALA A 111 1.97 22.99 -0.16
C ALA A 111 1.81 24.06 0.94
N GLU A 112 0.78 23.95 1.78
CA GLU A 112 0.52 24.86 2.90
C GLU A 112 1.64 24.79 3.94
N GLN A 113 2.07 23.59 4.32
CA GLN A 113 3.19 23.42 5.26
C GLN A 113 4.49 23.99 4.71
N ARG A 114 4.76 23.80 3.42
CA ARG A 114 5.92 24.38 2.75
C ARG A 114 5.86 25.91 2.72
N GLN A 115 4.68 26.48 2.44
CA GLN A 115 4.47 27.94 2.50
C GLN A 115 4.74 28.47 3.92
N ARG A 116 4.20 27.80 4.95
CA ARG A 116 4.44 28.14 6.35
C ARG A 116 5.93 28.06 6.70
N ALA A 117 6.63 27.01 6.28
CA ALA A 117 8.06 26.87 6.51
C ALA A 117 8.88 28.00 5.85
N ASN A 118 8.55 28.37 4.61
CA ASN A 118 9.20 29.46 3.90
C ASN A 118 8.97 30.83 4.57
N LEU A 119 7.74 31.09 5.06
CA LEU A 119 7.44 32.33 5.79
C LEU A 119 8.22 32.42 7.10
N LEU A 120 8.29 31.32 7.87
CA LEU A 120 9.04 31.26 9.12
C LEU A 120 10.54 31.44 8.89
N ALA A 121 11.10 30.88 7.80
CA ALA A 121 12.51 31.05 7.46
C ALA A 121 12.87 32.53 7.22
N ASN A 122 12.03 33.26 6.48
CA ASN A 122 12.25 34.69 6.21
C ASN A 122 12.15 35.53 7.50
N VAL A 123 11.13 35.28 8.32
CA VAL A 123 10.96 36.00 9.60
C VAL A 123 12.13 35.73 10.54
N ARG A 124 12.65 34.49 10.59
CA ARG A 124 13.79 34.14 11.43
C ARG A 124 15.06 34.85 10.96
N SER A 125 15.29 34.91 9.64
CA SER A 125 16.40 35.68 9.06
C SER A 125 16.34 37.17 9.40
N ASP A 126 15.15 37.79 9.35
CA ASP A 126 14.99 39.21 9.69
C ASP A 126 15.19 39.48 11.19
N ILE A 127 14.70 38.57 12.05
CA ILE A 127 14.92 38.64 13.50
C ILE A 127 16.40 38.50 13.83
N ASP A 128 17.09 37.55 13.21
CA ASP A 128 18.52 37.31 13.43
C ASP A 128 19.35 38.52 12.95
N ALA A 129 19.00 39.11 11.79
CA ALA A 129 19.63 40.33 11.30
C ALA A 129 19.39 41.54 12.22
N TYR A 130 18.18 41.71 12.75
CA TYR A 130 17.88 42.77 13.71
C TYR A 130 18.64 42.58 15.03
N ARG A 131 18.71 41.35 15.55
CA ARG A 131 19.49 41.02 16.75
C ARG A 131 20.98 41.26 16.54
N ALA A 132 21.53 40.85 15.39
CA ALA A 132 22.94 41.07 15.06
C ALA A 132 23.31 42.56 15.00
N ASN A 133 22.41 43.42 14.49
CA ASN A 133 22.63 44.86 14.44
C ASN A 133 22.47 45.57 15.80
N ASN A 134 21.70 45.02 16.74
CA ASN A 134 21.42 45.61 18.06
C ASN A 134 22.13 44.91 19.23
N ALA A 135 23.08 44.00 18.97
CA ALA A 135 23.65 43.14 20.00
C ALA A 135 24.57 43.91 20.98
N ASN A 136 24.10 44.04 22.23
CA ASN A 136 24.92 44.38 23.39
C ASN A 136 25.54 43.08 23.96
N PRO A 137 26.84 43.01 24.31
CA PRO A 137 27.53 41.75 24.64
C PRO A 137 26.90 40.95 25.80
N GLU A 138 26.42 41.61 26.85
CA GLU A 138 25.72 40.97 27.98
C GLU A 138 24.32 40.46 27.61
N ALA A 139 23.62 41.15 26.70
CA ALA A 139 22.29 40.74 26.26
C ALA A 139 22.37 39.49 25.36
N ALA A 140 23.46 39.32 24.63
CA ALA A 140 23.69 38.17 23.76
C ALA A 140 23.83 36.84 24.54
N GLU A 141 24.46 36.85 25.71
CA GLU A 141 24.58 35.65 26.56
C GLU A 141 23.24 35.25 27.18
N ALA A 142 22.48 36.23 27.68
CA ALA A 142 21.13 35.99 28.22
C ALA A 142 20.16 35.46 27.14
N ASP A 143 20.21 36.03 25.92
CA ASP A 143 19.40 35.56 24.79
C ASP A 143 19.81 34.15 24.35
N TYR A 144 21.11 33.83 24.36
CA TYR A 144 21.60 32.48 24.08
C TYR A 144 21.05 31.46 25.10
N MET A 145 21.10 31.79 26.39
CA MET A 145 20.54 30.92 27.44
C MET A 145 19.03 30.71 27.30
N LEU A 146 18.28 31.76 26.92
CA LEU A 146 16.84 31.65 26.67
C LEU A 146 16.53 30.84 25.40
N ASP A 147 17.36 30.95 24.36
CA ASP A 147 17.22 30.15 23.14
C ASP A 147 17.54 28.67 23.39
N GLU A 148 18.59 28.38 24.18
CA GLU A 148 18.91 27.02 24.61
C GLU A 148 17.74 26.40 25.38
N ARG A 149 17.12 27.15 26.30
CA ARG A 149 15.92 26.68 27.00
C ARG A 149 14.76 26.41 26.04
N ARG A 150 14.51 27.30 25.08
CA ARG A 150 13.47 27.08 24.05
C ARG A 150 13.74 25.83 23.20
N ARG A 151 15.00 25.60 22.80
CA ARG A 151 15.41 24.38 22.08
C ARG A 151 15.24 23.12 22.93
N VAL A 152 15.54 23.17 24.22
CA VAL A 152 15.32 22.05 25.14
C VAL A 152 13.83 21.76 25.29
N ASP A 153 12.99 22.78 25.48
CA ASP A 153 11.54 22.62 25.59
C ASP A 153 10.92 22.10 24.27
N GLU A 154 11.37 22.60 23.12
CA GLU A 154 10.94 22.11 21.80
C GLU A 154 11.36 20.66 21.57
N SER A 155 12.59 20.29 21.98
CA SER A 155 13.07 18.90 21.95
C SER A 155 12.21 17.98 22.82
N HIS A 156 11.82 18.44 24.01
CA HIS A 156 10.94 17.67 24.90
C HIS A 156 9.58 17.40 24.26
N ASN A 157 8.96 18.44 23.69
CA ASN A 157 7.68 18.31 22.97
C ASN A 157 7.79 17.38 21.74
N MET A 158 8.90 17.42 21.01
CA MET A 158 9.15 16.48 19.91
C MET A 158 9.28 15.04 20.40
N ILE A 159 9.99 14.80 21.51
CA ILE A 159 10.12 13.48 22.13
C ILE A 159 8.75 12.94 22.53
N ASP A 160 7.89 13.76 23.12
CA ASP A 160 6.53 13.37 23.49
C ASP A 160 5.69 13.00 22.24
N GLY A 161 5.85 13.75 21.14
CA GLY A 161 5.23 13.44 19.86
C GLY A 161 5.68 12.10 19.28
N VAL A 162 6.99 11.82 19.29
CA VAL A 162 7.57 10.55 18.85
C VAL A 162 7.10 9.40 19.73
N LEU A 163 7.02 9.60 21.05
CA LEU A 163 6.54 8.60 21.99
C LEU A 163 5.06 8.28 21.76
N SER A 164 4.23 9.31 21.57
CA SER A 164 2.82 9.15 21.21
C SER A 164 2.64 8.38 19.89
N GLN A 165 3.43 8.72 18.87
CA GLN A 165 3.41 8.01 17.59
C GLN A 165 3.87 6.55 17.75
N ALA A 166 4.90 6.28 18.56
CA ALA A 166 5.34 4.92 18.86
C ALA A 166 4.22 4.11 19.52
N TYR A 167 3.50 4.67 20.49
CA TYR A 167 2.33 4.02 21.09
C TYR A 167 1.22 3.75 20.07
N ALA A 168 0.90 4.71 19.19
CA ALA A 168 -0.08 4.52 18.13
C ALA A 168 0.33 3.41 17.15
N THR A 169 1.61 3.31 16.81
CA THR A 169 2.11 2.22 15.96
C THR A 169 2.05 0.86 16.66
N GLN A 170 2.37 0.79 17.95
CA GLN A 170 2.26 -0.43 18.76
C GLN A 170 0.80 -0.93 18.80
N GLU A 171 -0.16 -0.03 19.03
CA GLU A 171 -1.58 -0.33 19.01
C GLU A 171 -2.02 -0.82 17.61
N SER A 172 -1.57 -0.15 16.55
CA SER A 172 -1.87 -0.57 15.18
C SER A 172 -1.35 -1.98 14.86
N PHE A 173 -0.17 -2.35 15.36
CA PHE A 173 0.36 -3.71 15.21
C PHE A 173 -0.43 -4.75 16.02
N ALA A 174 -0.90 -4.39 17.21
CA ALA A 174 -1.75 -5.25 18.01
C ALA A 174 -3.08 -5.54 17.30
N LEU A 175 -3.72 -4.50 16.76
CA LEU A 175 -4.93 -4.63 15.95
C LEU A 175 -4.68 -5.45 14.68
N GLN A 176 -3.57 -5.19 13.97
CA GLN A 176 -3.18 -5.96 12.78
C GLN A 176 -3.02 -7.45 13.10
N ARG A 177 -2.39 -7.80 14.23
CA ARG A 177 -2.24 -9.18 14.70
C ARG A 177 -3.59 -9.85 14.97
N GLU A 178 -4.54 -9.13 15.57
CA GLU A 178 -5.89 -9.63 15.78
C GLU A 178 -6.60 -9.90 14.45
N THR A 179 -6.53 -8.96 13.50
CA THR A 179 -7.08 -9.18 12.15
C THR A 179 -6.45 -10.38 11.46
N LEU A 180 -5.13 -10.56 11.51
CA LEU A 180 -4.45 -11.72 10.93
C LEU A 180 -4.88 -13.04 11.58
N SER A 181 -5.06 -13.05 12.90
CA SER A 181 -5.63 -14.19 13.62
C SER A 181 -7.07 -14.50 13.16
N SER A 182 -7.89 -13.45 13.00
CA SER A 182 -9.27 -13.59 12.50
C SER A 182 -9.31 -14.12 11.05
N ILE A 183 -8.38 -13.68 10.20
CA ILE A 183 -8.21 -14.15 8.83
C ILE A 183 -7.78 -15.61 8.83
N ASN A 184 -6.80 -15.99 9.64
CA ASN A 184 -6.35 -17.37 9.78
C ASN A 184 -7.50 -18.29 10.23
N ARG A 185 -8.30 -17.84 11.22
CA ARG A 185 -9.51 -18.56 11.65
C ARG A 185 -10.53 -18.70 10.52
N ARG A 186 -10.78 -17.64 9.74
CA ARG A 186 -11.69 -17.69 8.59
C ARG A 186 -11.18 -18.60 7.47
N ILE A 187 -9.87 -18.58 7.17
CA ILE A 187 -9.24 -19.47 6.20
C ILE A 187 -9.36 -20.92 6.65
N THR A 188 -9.08 -21.20 7.93
CA THR A 188 -9.20 -22.55 8.50
C THR A 188 -10.65 -23.03 8.46
N LEU A 189 -11.61 -22.17 8.81
CA LEU A 189 -13.04 -22.48 8.72
C LEU A 189 -13.49 -22.70 7.27
N ALA A 190 -13.06 -21.85 6.32
CA ALA A 190 -13.35 -22.03 4.89
C ALA A 190 -12.74 -23.33 4.35
N ALA A 191 -11.50 -23.66 4.72
CA ALA A 191 -10.86 -24.93 4.38
C ALA A 191 -11.64 -26.13 4.94
N SER A 192 -12.24 -26.01 6.12
CA SER A 192 -13.09 -27.04 6.71
C SER A 192 -14.50 -27.14 6.07
N GLN A 193 -15.03 -26.04 5.51
CA GLN A 193 -16.34 -25.99 4.83
C GLN A 193 -16.29 -26.29 3.32
N VAL A 194 -15.12 -26.52 2.72
CA VAL A 194 -15.01 -27.07 1.36
C VAL A 194 -14.86 -28.59 1.47
N PRO A 195 -15.96 -29.37 1.56
CA PRO A 195 -15.89 -30.81 1.48
C PRO A 195 -15.34 -31.19 0.10
N GLY A 196 -14.19 -31.87 0.07
CA GLY A 196 -13.59 -32.35 -1.18
C GLY A 196 -12.12 -31.98 -1.40
N LEU A 197 -11.56 -31.02 -0.65
CA LEU A 197 -10.13 -30.69 -0.78
C LEU A 197 -9.22 -31.89 -0.43
N ASN A 198 -9.56 -32.63 0.62
CA ASN A 198 -8.81 -33.83 1.01
C ASN A 198 -8.86 -34.93 -0.08
N THR A 199 -9.98 -35.05 -0.79
CA THR A 199 -10.15 -36.00 -1.90
C THR A 199 -9.42 -35.54 -3.17
N ILE A 200 -9.35 -34.24 -3.45
CA ILE A 200 -8.59 -33.68 -4.58
C ILE A 200 -7.08 -33.79 -4.33
N ILE A 201 -6.61 -33.43 -3.13
CA ILE A 201 -5.22 -33.61 -2.69
C ILE A 201 -4.84 -35.09 -2.68
N GLY A 202 -5.73 -35.96 -2.19
CA GLY A 202 -5.56 -37.42 -2.27
C GLY A 202 -5.45 -37.93 -3.71
N LYS A 203 -6.28 -37.44 -4.63
CA LYS A 203 -6.22 -37.81 -6.06
C LYS A 203 -4.93 -37.35 -6.74
N ILE A 204 -4.42 -36.17 -6.40
CA ILE A 204 -3.15 -35.64 -6.93
C ILE A 204 -1.98 -36.47 -6.40
N SER A 205 -1.94 -36.74 -5.09
CA SER A 205 -0.91 -37.56 -4.46
C SER A 205 -0.91 -39.01 -4.99
N ALA A 206 -2.10 -39.61 -5.18
CA ALA A 206 -2.24 -40.95 -5.73
C ALA A 206 -1.77 -41.05 -7.20
N ARG A 207 -1.99 -40.01 -8.01
CA ARG A 207 -1.44 -39.96 -9.39
C ARG A 207 0.09 -39.90 -9.35
N LYS A 208 0.67 -39.02 -8.54
CA LYS A 208 2.14 -38.89 -8.41
C LYS A 208 2.81 -40.17 -7.88
N ARG A 209 2.15 -40.89 -6.97
CA ARG A 209 2.63 -42.20 -6.46
C ARG A 209 2.61 -43.28 -7.54
N ARG A 210 1.58 -43.33 -8.39
CA ARG A 210 1.54 -44.27 -9.52
C ARG A 210 2.65 -43.99 -10.54
N ASP A 211 2.87 -42.72 -10.89
CA ASP A 211 3.93 -42.35 -11.82
C ASP A 211 5.32 -42.72 -11.26
N GLY A 212 5.54 -42.54 -9.95
CA GLY A 212 6.77 -42.96 -9.29
C GLY A 212 6.98 -44.49 -9.26
N ILE A 213 5.90 -45.27 -9.06
CA ILE A 213 5.97 -46.73 -9.12
C ILE A 213 6.29 -47.21 -10.53
N ILE A 214 5.67 -46.63 -11.56
CA ILE A 214 5.89 -46.99 -12.97
C ILE A 214 7.34 -46.69 -13.38
N MET A 215 7.84 -45.50 -13.04
CA MET A 215 9.24 -45.13 -13.34
C MET A 215 10.23 -46.00 -12.56
N GLY A 216 9.95 -46.30 -11.29
CA GLY A 216 10.77 -47.19 -10.47
C GLY A 216 10.80 -48.63 -11.01
N SER A 217 9.66 -49.18 -11.43
CA SER A 217 9.60 -50.52 -12.02
C SER A 217 10.32 -50.59 -13.36
N PHE A 218 10.22 -49.54 -14.18
CA PHE A 218 10.92 -49.46 -15.45
C PHE A 218 12.45 -49.48 -15.26
N ILE A 219 12.95 -48.66 -14.32
CA ILE A 219 14.37 -48.61 -13.98
C ILE A 219 14.87 -49.97 -13.46
N ALA A 220 14.13 -50.60 -12.53
CA ALA A 220 14.50 -51.91 -12.00
C ALA A 220 14.52 -53.01 -13.08
N PHE A 221 13.54 -52.98 -14.00
CA PHE A 221 13.48 -53.92 -15.12
C PHE A 221 14.67 -53.75 -16.09
N CYS A 222 15.03 -52.51 -16.41
CA CYS A 222 16.22 -52.21 -17.22
C CYS A 222 17.51 -52.74 -16.56
N PHE A 223 17.65 -52.59 -15.24
CA PHE A 223 18.81 -53.13 -14.51
C PHE A 223 18.87 -54.66 -14.51
N LEU A 224 17.74 -55.34 -14.37
CA LEU A 224 17.70 -56.82 -14.41
C LEU A 224 18.05 -57.38 -15.79
N ILE A 225 17.54 -56.76 -16.87
CA ILE A 225 17.92 -57.14 -18.24
C ILE A 225 19.41 -56.91 -18.46
N PHE A 226 19.94 -55.75 -18.04
CA PHE A 226 21.35 -55.43 -18.19
C PHE A 226 22.23 -56.43 -17.43
N TRP A 227 21.86 -56.81 -16.21
CA TRP A 227 22.57 -57.82 -15.44
C TRP A 227 22.52 -59.20 -16.12
N TRP A 228 21.38 -59.59 -16.66
CA TRP A 228 21.22 -60.92 -17.27
C TRP A 228 21.96 -61.07 -18.61
N PHE A 229 22.16 -59.96 -19.33
CA PHE A 229 22.82 -59.95 -20.63
C PHE A 229 24.34 -59.72 -20.55
N LEU A 230 24.86 -59.34 -19.38
CA LEU A 230 26.30 -59.15 -19.09
C LEU A 230 26.87 -60.38 -18.36
#